data_AF-A0A077PTM3-F1
#
_entry.id   AF-A0A077PTM3-F1
#
_cell.length_a   1.000
_cell.length_b   1.000
_cell.length_c   1.000
_cell.angle_alpha   90.00
_cell.angle_beta   90.00
_cell.angle_gamma   90.00
#
_symmetry.space_group_name_H-M   'P 1'
#
loop_
_entity.id
_entity.type
_entity.pdbx_description
1 polymer ?
#
loop_
_entity_poly.entity_id
_entity_poly.type
_entity_poly.pdbx_seq_one_letter_code
_entity_poly.pdbx_strand_id
1 'polypeptide(L)'
;MKSINEMIMDELIAHALFSGRYGAGVASKMVKALNAFDAELTASLIVALDDASIDTDSFTARRLESLLYSARMINKNAVESAFSVLSREMLEHVRYEIGYYPSLFDSLLPDAILRQYPLVGVTEEMLYSSVMARPFQGKLLSEWADGLEKDRMARISNTARNGYLNGDSVVEIGRKIRGHANQGYKDGALQMSRANATTIAKTAVSHLQAVARDQFAEANKDILYCKRWVSTLDNKTSNDCIIRDGLKYTLSGKPIGHKVPYLQGPGKIHFNCRSMETLVVKSWRELGIDIDEMGDGTRASMDGQVPENTTFIEWIQRQSEWRQKQVFGETRFRLMKEGGMHPSQFYTDKGEFISLDKLKQVDEQAFREAGYE
;
A
#
# COMPACT_ATOMS: atom_id res chain seq x y z
N MET A 1 -4.23 -31.48 -0.98
CA MET A 1 -2.96 -30.73 -1.03
C MET A 1 -3.06 -29.46 -1.85
N LYS A 2 -2.55 -28.34 -1.32
CA LYS A 2 -2.32 -27.13 -2.14
C LYS A 2 -0.96 -27.25 -2.81
N SER A 3 -0.89 -26.93 -4.09
CA SER A 3 0.36 -26.81 -4.84
C SER A 3 1.19 -25.61 -4.35
N ILE A 4 2.51 -25.64 -4.58
CA ILE A 4 3.41 -24.49 -4.29
C ILE A 4 2.88 -23.21 -4.94
N ASN A 5 2.36 -23.31 -6.17
CA ASN A 5 1.80 -22.16 -6.88
C ASN A 5 0.54 -21.58 -6.20
N GLU A 6 -0.29 -22.42 -5.58
CA GLU A 6 -1.44 -21.95 -4.79
C GLU A 6 -0.99 -21.32 -3.47
N MET A 7 0.04 -21.87 -2.82
CA MET A 7 0.60 -21.30 -1.59
C MET A 7 1.25 -19.93 -1.85
N ILE A 8 2.04 -19.80 -2.93
CA ILE A 8 2.60 -18.51 -3.36
C ILE A 8 1.47 -17.52 -3.64
N MET A 9 0.41 -17.95 -4.33
CA MET A 9 -0.72 -17.08 -4.63
C MET A 9 -1.41 -16.56 -3.36
N ASP A 10 -1.68 -17.43 -2.38
CA ASP A 10 -2.32 -17.05 -1.11
C ASP A 10 -1.47 -16.02 -0.33
N GLU A 11 -0.16 -16.28 -0.20
CA GLU A 11 0.76 -15.38 0.50
C GLU A 11 0.89 -14.03 -0.22
N LEU A 12 0.93 -14.02 -1.55
CA LEU A 12 0.98 -12.78 -2.31
C LEU A 12 -0.31 -11.98 -2.24
N ILE A 13 -1.48 -12.63 -2.14
CA ILE A 13 -2.76 -11.94 -1.90
C ILE A 13 -2.73 -11.26 -0.53
N ALA A 14 -2.26 -11.97 0.50
CA ALA A 14 -2.14 -11.41 1.84
C ALA A 14 -1.16 -10.22 1.86
N HIS A 15 0.01 -10.37 1.24
CA HIS A 15 1.01 -9.30 1.11
C HIS A 15 0.46 -8.08 0.37
N ALA A 16 -0.24 -8.27 -0.77
CA ALA A 16 -0.88 -7.18 -1.50
C ALA A 16 -1.91 -6.42 -0.65
N LEU A 17 -2.67 -7.12 0.20
CA LEU A 17 -3.59 -6.49 1.14
C LEU A 17 -2.86 -5.61 2.17
N PHE A 18 -1.81 -6.15 2.81
CA PHE A 18 -1.03 -5.42 3.80
C PHE A 18 -0.31 -4.22 3.20
N SER A 19 0.25 -4.35 2.00
CA SER A 19 0.87 -3.22 1.32
C SER A 19 -0.13 -2.19 0.83
N GLY A 20 -1.36 -2.60 0.49
CA GLY A 20 -2.46 -1.66 0.28
C GLY A 20 -2.77 -0.82 1.54
N ARG A 21 -2.74 -1.45 2.72
CA ARG A 21 -2.90 -0.75 4.02
C ARG A 21 -1.70 0.16 4.31
N TYR A 22 -0.48 -0.31 4.04
CA TYR A 22 0.73 0.48 4.16
C TYR A 22 0.65 1.73 3.26
N GLY A 23 0.30 1.58 1.99
CA GLY A 23 0.10 2.69 1.06
C GLY A 23 -0.98 3.67 1.49
N ALA A 24 -2.05 3.21 2.14
CA ALA A 24 -3.03 4.11 2.77
C ALA A 24 -2.45 4.90 3.95
N GLY A 25 -1.60 4.27 4.76
CA GLY A 25 -0.84 4.94 5.83
C GLY A 25 0.13 5.99 5.30
N VAL A 26 0.92 5.66 4.27
CA VAL A 26 1.84 6.58 3.59
C VAL A 26 1.08 7.77 3.00
N ALA A 27 -0.06 7.53 2.34
CA ALA A 27 -0.91 8.59 1.82
C ALA A 27 -1.39 9.54 2.93
N SER A 28 -1.79 9.01 4.09
CA SER A 28 -2.19 9.82 5.24
C SER A 28 -1.03 10.69 5.77
N LYS A 29 0.17 10.12 5.87
CA LYS A 29 1.39 10.87 6.27
C LYS A 29 1.72 11.98 5.26
N MET A 30 1.64 11.69 3.96
CA MET A 30 1.88 12.67 2.89
C MET A 30 0.87 13.82 2.93
N VAL A 31 -0.42 13.53 3.12
CA VAL A 31 -1.46 14.57 3.27
C VAL A 31 -1.25 15.37 4.56
N LYS A 32 -0.84 14.74 5.66
CA LYS A 32 -0.51 15.43 6.91
C LYS A 32 0.65 16.41 6.70
N ALA A 33 1.68 16.03 5.94
CA ALA A 33 2.80 16.90 5.60
C ALA A 33 2.35 18.12 4.78
N LEU A 34 1.46 17.94 3.79
CA LEU A 34 0.86 19.06 3.06
C LEU A 34 0.08 20.00 4.00
N ASN A 35 -0.76 19.42 4.87
CA ASN A 35 -1.63 20.18 5.76
C ASN A 35 -0.86 20.98 6.82
N ALA A 36 0.38 20.59 7.15
CA ALA A 36 1.22 21.32 8.11
C ALA A 36 1.51 22.76 7.63
N PHE A 37 1.57 22.97 6.32
CA PHE A 37 1.82 24.28 5.71
C PHE A 37 0.54 25.03 5.34
N ASP A 38 -0.64 24.38 5.35
CA ASP A 38 -1.91 25.01 4.96
C ASP A 38 -2.27 26.20 5.87
N ALA A 39 -1.94 26.12 7.16
CA ALA A 39 -2.19 27.19 8.11
C ALA A 39 -1.31 28.42 7.84
N GLU A 40 -0.01 28.19 7.67
CA GLU A 40 0.98 29.23 7.32
C GLU A 40 0.66 29.87 5.96
N LEU A 41 0.33 29.04 4.97
CA LEU A 41 -0.11 29.47 3.65
C LEU A 41 -1.30 30.42 3.74
N THR A 42 -2.32 30.04 4.51
CA THR A 42 -3.54 30.84 4.64
C THR A 42 -3.27 32.15 5.39
N ALA A 43 -2.46 32.12 6.45
CA ALA A 43 -2.07 33.32 7.18
C ALA A 43 -1.27 34.29 6.29
N SER A 44 -0.29 33.77 5.54
CA SER A 44 0.50 34.58 4.60
C SER A 44 -0.36 35.20 3.51
N LEU A 45 -1.38 34.48 3.02
CA LEU A 45 -2.34 35.00 2.05
C LEU A 45 -3.21 36.12 2.62
N ILE A 46 -3.70 35.95 3.86
CA ILE A 46 -4.52 36.98 4.53
C ILE A 46 -3.71 38.26 4.70
N VAL A 47 -2.49 38.18 5.24
CA VAL A 47 -1.61 39.35 5.41
C VAL A 47 -1.33 40.03 4.07
N ALA A 48 -0.96 39.27 3.05
CA ALA A 48 -0.61 39.83 1.74
C ALA A 48 -1.80 40.53 1.05
N LEU A 49 -3.02 40.04 1.26
CA LEU A 49 -4.22 40.60 0.65
C LEU A 49 -4.83 41.75 1.47
N ASP A 50 -4.59 41.80 2.79
CA ASP A 50 -5.06 42.88 3.70
C ASP A 50 -4.19 44.14 3.61
N ASP A 51 -2.86 43.97 3.55
CA ASP A 51 -1.89 45.07 3.38
C ASP A 51 -2.01 45.78 2.02
N ALA A 52 -2.62 45.11 1.06
CA ALA A 52 -2.87 45.68 -0.23
C ALA A 52 -4.16 46.53 -0.14
N SER A 53 -4.04 47.86 -0.10
CA SER A 53 -5.17 48.75 -0.38
C SER A 53 -5.56 48.59 -1.85
N ILE A 54 -6.32 47.53 -2.17
CA ILE A 54 -6.66 47.18 -3.54
C ILE A 54 -8.01 47.80 -3.90
N ASP A 55 -7.96 48.88 -4.68
CA ASP A 55 -9.10 49.32 -5.47
C ASP A 55 -9.45 48.23 -6.49
N THR A 56 -10.71 47.82 -6.55
CA THR A 56 -11.23 46.77 -7.44
C THR A 56 -10.94 47.06 -8.91
N ASP A 57 -10.81 48.33 -9.28
CA ASP A 57 -10.48 48.76 -10.64
C ASP A 57 -8.97 48.70 -10.96
N SER A 58 -8.12 48.51 -9.94
CA SER A 58 -6.65 48.46 -10.04
C SER A 58 -6.05 47.05 -9.97
N PHE A 59 -6.88 46.01 -9.81
CA PHE A 59 -6.45 44.63 -9.62
C PHE A 59 -5.95 43.99 -10.92
N THR A 60 -4.66 44.11 -11.18
CA THR A 60 -4.00 43.46 -12.33
C THR A 60 -3.47 42.08 -11.99
N ALA A 61 -3.40 41.19 -13.00
CA ALA A 61 -2.81 39.86 -12.86
C ALA A 61 -1.38 39.90 -12.30
N ARG A 62 -0.54 40.86 -12.74
CA ARG A 62 0.84 41.03 -12.25
C ARG A 62 0.90 41.38 -10.76
N ARG A 63 0.02 42.25 -10.28
CA ARG A 63 -0.01 42.64 -8.86
C ARG A 63 -0.39 41.46 -7.99
N LEU A 64 -1.40 40.70 -8.38
CA LEU A 64 -1.75 39.47 -7.68
C LEU A 64 -0.60 38.45 -7.65
N GLU A 65 0.13 38.28 -8.76
CA GLU A 65 1.28 37.37 -8.77
C GLU A 65 2.37 37.78 -7.78
N SER A 66 2.59 39.09 -7.60
CA SER A 66 3.49 39.62 -6.56
C SER A 66 2.97 39.30 -5.16
N LEU A 67 1.67 39.49 -4.90
CA LEU A 67 1.05 39.21 -3.59
C LEU A 67 1.11 37.70 -3.25
N LEU A 68 1.04 36.84 -4.26
CA LEU A 68 1.09 35.39 -4.08
C LEU A 68 2.51 34.82 -4.03
N TYR A 69 3.57 35.63 -4.04
CA TYR A 69 4.95 35.15 -4.02
C TYR A 69 5.25 34.29 -2.78
N SER A 70 4.92 34.78 -1.58
CA SER A 70 5.11 34.02 -0.33
C SER A 70 4.29 32.74 -0.33
N ALA A 71 3.06 32.79 -0.86
CA ALA A 71 2.18 31.63 -0.98
C ALA A 71 2.78 30.55 -1.91
N ARG A 72 3.44 30.95 -3.01
CA ARG A 72 4.17 30.04 -3.90
C ARG A 72 5.32 29.34 -3.17
N MET A 73 6.12 30.08 -2.41
CA MET A 73 7.24 29.50 -1.66
C MET A 73 6.77 28.50 -0.60
N ILE A 74 5.71 28.85 0.15
CA ILE A 74 5.11 27.95 1.13
C ILE A 74 4.54 26.70 0.45
N ASN A 75 3.86 26.86 -0.69
CA ASN A 75 3.33 25.74 -1.46
C ASN A 75 4.42 24.79 -1.96
N LYS A 76 5.53 25.34 -2.47
CA LYS A 76 6.70 24.57 -2.88
C LYS A 76 7.26 23.75 -1.72
N ASN A 77 7.53 24.40 -0.58
CA ASN A 77 8.03 23.72 0.63
C ASN A 77 7.07 22.64 1.12
N ALA A 78 5.75 22.87 1.03
CA ALA A 78 4.74 21.89 1.41
C ALA A 78 4.81 20.62 0.53
N VAL A 79 4.93 20.80 -0.78
CA VAL A 79 5.03 19.68 -1.73
C VAL A 79 6.36 18.95 -1.58
N GLU A 80 7.48 19.67 -1.47
CA GLU A 80 8.79 19.07 -1.21
C GLU A 80 8.79 18.24 0.08
N SER A 81 8.22 18.77 1.17
CA SER A 81 8.08 18.06 2.44
C SER A 81 7.22 16.79 2.29
N ALA A 82 6.10 16.88 1.57
CA ALA A 82 5.21 15.75 1.33
C ALA A 82 5.89 14.63 0.50
N PHE A 83 6.65 15.00 -0.55
CA PHE A 83 7.39 14.03 -1.37
C PHE A 83 8.64 13.49 -0.68
N SER A 84 9.26 14.25 0.23
CA SER A 84 10.30 13.74 1.12
C SER A 84 9.77 12.66 2.05
N VAL A 85 8.57 12.85 2.62
CA VAL A 85 7.88 11.81 3.40
C VAL A 85 7.62 10.58 2.55
N LEU A 86 7.02 10.74 1.36
CA LEU A 86 6.75 9.62 0.46
C LEU A 86 8.04 8.85 0.10
N SER A 87 9.11 9.56 -0.26
CA SER A 87 10.39 8.95 -0.66
C SER A 87 11.04 8.16 0.47
N ARG A 88 10.92 8.63 1.72
CA ARG A 88 11.43 7.95 2.91
C ARG A 88 10.64 6.67 3.20
N GLU A 89 9.32 6.75 3.16
CA GLU A 89 8.46 5.58 3.36
C GLU A 89 8.68 4.54 2.25
N MET A 90 8.84 4.97 1.00
CA MET A 90 9.20 4.08 -0.10
C MET A 90 10.55 3.39 0.15
N LEU A 91 11.56 4.09 0.67
CA LEU A 91 12.84 3.48 1.02
C LEU A 91 12.70 2.43 2.15
N GLU A 92 11.91 2.73 3.18
CA GLU A 92 11.59 1.76 4.23
C GLU A 92 10.87 0.53 3.67
N HIS A 93 9.96 0.73 2.72
CA HIS A 93 9.24 -0.36 2.07
C HIS A 93 10.14 -1.19 1.15
N VAL A 94 11.10 -0.56 0.45
CA VAL A 94 12.14 -1.28 -0.31
C VAL A 94 12.88 -2.26 0.59
N ARG A 95 13.30 -1.84 1.79
CA ARG A 95 14.00 -2.71 2.76
C ARG A 95 13.18 -3.92 3.18
N TYR A 96 11.87 -3.78 3.25
CA TYR A 96 10.97 -4.90 3.49
C TYR A 96 10.87 -5.82 2.27
N GLU A 97 10.63 -5.26 1.08
CA GLU A 97 10.38 -6.02 -0.16
C GLU A 97 11.61 -6.82 -0.63
N ILE A 98 12.83 -6.35 -0.40
CA ILE A 98 14.06 -7.10 -0.78
C ILE A 98 14.17 -8.45 -0.03
N GLY A 99 13.65 -8.52 1.20
CA GLY A 99 13.68 -9.76 1.99
C GLY A 99 12.45 -10.64 1.77
N TYR A 100 11.31 -10.05 1.42
CA TYR A 100 10.02 -10.74 1.33
C TYR A 100 10.03 -11.87 0.29
N TYR A 101 10.35 -11.58 -0.98
CA TYR A 101 10.28 -12.60 -2.04
C TYR A 101 11.28 -13.74 -1.86
N PRO A 102 12.58 -13.49 -1.57
CA PRO A 102 13.51 -14.58 -1.27
C PRO A 102 13.03 -15.45 -0.11
N SER A 103 12.56 -14.85 1.00
CA SER A 103 12.08 -15.62 2.16
C SER A 103 10.84 -16.46 1.84
N LEU A 104 9.90 -15.91 1.07
CA LEU A 104 8.71 -16.63 0.62
C LEU A 104 9.12 -17.86 -0.19
N PHE A 105 9.96 -17.68 -1.20
CA PHE A 105 10.37 -18.78 -2.08
C PHE A 105 11.27 -19.80 -1.37
N ASP A 106 12.17 -19.35 -0.49
CA ASP A 106 13.01 -20.22 0.34
C ASP A 106 12.16 -21.12 1.24
N SER A 107 11.09 -20.58 1.85
CA SER A 107 10.20 -21.36 2.72
C SER A 107 9.31 -22.37 1.98
N LEU A 108 9.06 -22.17 0.68
CA LEU A 108 8.11 -22.96 -0.10
C LEU A 108 8.78 -23.95 -1.05
N LEU A 109 10.01 -23.68 -1.50
CA LEU A 109 10.74 -24.57 -2.41
C LEU A 109 11.52 -25.63 -1.62
N PRO A 110 11.57 -26.89 -2.10
CA PRO A 110 12.39 -27.92 -1.47
C PRO A 110 13.89 -27.61 -1.56
N ASP A 111 14.65 -28.03 -0.54
CA ASP A 111 16.11 -27.88 -0.48
C ASP A 111 16.84 -28.41 -1.72
N ALA A 112 16.32 -29.48 -2.34
CA ALA A 112 16.91 -30.04 -3.55
C ALA A 112 16.90 -29.03 -4.70
N ILE A 113 15.81 -28.26 -4.85
CA ILE A 113 15.71 -27.17 -5.83
C ILE A 113 16.62 -26.01 -5.43
N LEU A 114 16.60 -25.58 -4.17
CA LEU A 114 17.39 -24.44 -3.71
C LEU A 114 18.90 -24.69 -3.82
N ARG A 115 19.35 -25.95 -3.69
CA ARG A 115 20.76 -26.32 -3.94
C ARG A 115 21.15 -26.22 -5.41
N GLN A 116 20.24 -26.56 -6.33
CA GLN A 116 20.49 -26.52 -7.77
C GLN A 116 20.29 -25.11 -8.35
N TYR A 117 19.33 -24.37 -7.81
CA TYR A 117 18.97 -23.01 -8.21
C TYR A 117 18.92 -22.10 -6.96
N PRO A 118 20.08 -21.64 -6.47
CA PRO A 118 20.13 -20.71 -5.36
C PRO A 118 19.38 -19.42 -5.68
N LEU A 119 18.54 -18.95 -4.75
CA LEU A 119 17.78 -17.73 -4.95
C LEU A 119 18.70 -16.50 -4.99
N VAL A 120 18.50 -15.69 -6.01
CA VAL A 120 19.22 -14.42 -6.19
C VAL A 120 18.36 -13.30 -5.60
N GLY A 121 18.88 -12.67 -4.54
CA GLY A 121 18.29 -11.48 -3.93
C GLY A 121 18.55 -10.21 -4.74
N VAL A 122 17.85 -9.14 -4.39
CA VAL A 122 18.03 -7.80 -4.96
C VAL A 122 18.53 -6.86 -3.86
N THR A 123 19.50 -6.00 -4.17
CA THR A 123 20.01 -5.02 -3.19
C THR A 123 19.04 -3.84 -3.02
N GLU A 124 19.07 -3.19 -1.86
CA GLU A 124 18.30 -1.97 -1.58
C GLU A 124 18.54 -0.90 -2.66
N GLU A 125 19.80 -0.65 -3.02
CA GLU A 125 20.18 0.34 -4.02
C GLU A 125 19.64 0.01 -5.42
N MET A 126 19.74 -1.25 -5.85
CA MET A 126 19.24 -1.69 -7.16
C MET A 126 17.72 -1.57 -7.26
N LEU A 127 16.99 -1.92 -6.19
CA LEU A 127 15.54 -1.80 -6.16
C LEU A 127 15.11 -0.33 -6.11
N TYR A 128 15.66 0.45 -5.17
CA TYR A 128 15.30 1.86 -5.03
C TYR A 128 15.58 2.67 -6.29
N SER A 129 16.77 2.50 -6.91
CA SER A 129 17.12 3.17 -8.17
C SER A 129 16.17 2.78 -9.31
N SER A 130 15.78 1.51 -9.42
CA SER A 130 14.85 1.07 -10.45
C SER A 130 13.43 1.59 -10.25
N VAL A 131 12.99 1.74 -9.00
CA VAL A 131 11.69 2.33 -8.67
C VAL A 131 11.66 3.80 -9.08
N MET A 132 12.73 4.55 -8.76
CA MET A 132 12.82 5.98 -9.06
C MET A 132 13.08 6.29 -10.54
N ALA A 133 13.80 5.42 -11.25
CA ALA A 133 14.10 5.59 -12.67
C ALA A 133 12.94 5.22 -13.60
N ARG A 134 11.95 4.47 -13.12
CA ARG A 134 10.81 4.02 -13.94
C ARG A 134 9.60 4.90 -13.72
N PRO A 135 8.95 5.41 -14.80
CA PRO A 135 7.73 6.16 -14.66
C PRO A 135 6.58 5.26 -14.21
N PHE A 136 5.63 5.83 -13.46
CA PHE A 136 4.34 5.22 -13.17
C PHE A 136 3.24 6.18 -13.61
N GLN A 137 2.21 5.64 -14.27
CA GLN A 137 1.13 6.46 -14.84
C GLN A 137 1.66 7.57 -15.78
N GLY A 138 2.73 7.27 -16.52
CA GLY A 138 3.32 8.15 -17.54
C GLY A 138 4.27 9.23 -17.01
N LYS A 139 4.60 9.24 -15.72
CA LYS A 139 5.50 10.23 -15.11
C LYS A 139 6.42 9.62 -14.06
N LEU A 140 7.60 10.21 -13.88
CA LEU A 140 8.49 9.95 -12.74
C LEU A 140 7.90 10.55 -11.45
N LEU A 141 8.42 10.11 -10.31
CA LEU A 141 8.00 10.62 -9.01
C LEU A 141 8.24 12.14 -8.88
N SER A 142 9.35 12.64 -9.42
CA SER A 142 9.67 14.08 -9.48
C SER A 142 8.67 14.86 -10.32
N GLU A 143 8.27 14.34 -11.49
CA GLU A 143 7.27 14.98 -12.36
C GLU A 143 5.86 14.99 -11.73
N TRP A 144 5.54 14.00 -10.89
CA TRP A 144 4.34 14.02 -10.06
C TRP A 144 4.40 15.12 -8.98
N ALA A 145 5.57 15.37 -8.40
CA ALA A 145 5.78 16.46 -7.46
C ALA A 145 5.56 17.82 -8.13
N ASP A 146 6.23 18.05 -9.26
CA ASP A 146 6.10 19.28 -10.04
C ASP A 146 4.65 19.52 -10.48
N GLY A 147 3.97 18.46 -10.92
CA GLY A 147 2.55 18.53 -11.31
C GLY A 147 1.65 18.92 -10.13
N LEU A 148 1.84 18.28 -8.98
CA LEU A 148 1.05 18.59 -7.78
C LEU A 148 1.29 20.02 -7.30
N GLU A 149 2.54 20.50 -7.31
CA GLU A 149 2.89 21.87 -6.95
C GLU A 149 2.15 22.89 -7.83
N LYS A 150 2.25 22.72 -9.16
CA LYS A 150 1.62 23.61 -10.14
C LYS A 150 0.10 23.61 -10.02
N ASP A 151 -0.52 22.43 -9.96
CA ASP A 151 -1.98 22.31 -9.85
C ASP A 151 -2.51 22.91 -8.55
N ARG A 152 -1.78 22.69 -7.45
CA ARG A 152 -2.14 23.21 -6.14
C ARG A 152 -2.01 24.73 -6.10
N MET A 153 -0.96 25.30 -6.68
CA MET A 153 -0.79 26.74 -6.80
C MET A 153 -1.86 27.37 -7.69
N ALA A 154 -2.20 26.74 -8.82
CA ALA A 154 -3.27 27.21 -9.69
C ALA A 154 -4.61 27.30 -8.94
N ARG A 155 -4.93 26.32 -8.09
CA ARG A 155 -6.13 26.35 -7.23
C ARG A 155 -6.09 27.51 -6.24
N ILE A 156 -4.96 27.71 -5.55
CA ILE A 156 -4.77 28.83 -4.62
C ILE A 156 -5.00 30.16 -5.34
N SER A 157 -4.31 30.37 -6.47
CA SER A 157 -4.43 31.60 -7.26
C SER A 157 -5.85 31.84 -7.78
N ASN A 158 -6.52 30.82 -8.31
CA ASN A 158 -7.85 30.96 -8.87
C ASN A 158 -8.90 31.23 -7.78
N THR A 159 -8.80 30.57 -6.63
CA THR A 159 -9.70 30.83 -5.50
C THR A 159 -9.48 32.24 -4.94
N ALA A 160 -8.24 32.72 -4.84
CA ALA A 160 -7.94 34.09 -4.43
C ALA A 160 -8.50 35.13 -5.43
N ARG A 161 -8.30 34.91 -6.74
CA ARG A 161 -8.86 35.78 -7.80
C ARG A 161 -10.37 35.88 -7.71
N ASN A 162 -11.03 34.74 -7.68
CA ASN A 162 -12.50 34.69 -7.69
C ASN A 162 -13.06 35.32 -6.43
N GLY A 163 -12.46 35.06 -5.26
CA GLY A 163 -12.97 35.62 -4.03
C GLY A 163 -12.80 37.14 -3.96
N TYR A 164 -11.67 37.66 -4.44
CA TYR A 164 -11.49 39.10 -4.59
C TYR A 164 -12.54 39.73 -5.53
N LEU A 165 -12.74 39.15 -6.71
CA LEU A 165 -13.74 39.64 -7.69
C LEU A 165 -15.18 39.58 -7.16
N ASN A 166 -15.48 38.63 -6.26
CA ASN A 166 -16.78 38.50 -5.64
C ASN A 166 -16.98 39.42 -4.43
N GLY A 167 -15.96 40.19 -4.03
CA GLY A 167 -16.01 41.04 -2.84
C GLY A 167 -15.95 40.26 -1.51
N ASP A 168 -15.43 39.03 -1.54
CA ASP A 168 -15.20 38.26 -0.31
C ASP A 168 -14.15 38.96 0.57
N SER A 169 -14.32 38.88 1.89
CA SER A 169 -13.27 39.28 2.81
C SER A 169 -12.04 38.38 2.69
N VAL A 170 -10.89 38.92 3.06
CA VAL A 170 -9.60 38.21 3.05
C VAL A 170 -9.64 36.90 3.84
N VAL A 171 -10.36 36.91 4.97
CA VAL A 171 -10.56 35.74 5.83
C VAL A 171 -11.44 34.69 5.14
N GLU A 172 -12.49 35.11 4.43
CA GLU A 172 -13.34 34.20 3.65
C GLU A 172 -12.58 33.57 2.49
N ILE A 173 -11.74 34.33 1.79
CA ILE A 173 -10.84 33.80 0.74
C ILE A 173 -9.95 32.71 1.33
N GLY A 174 -9.28 33.00 2.45
CA GLY A 174 -8.45 32.02 3.16
C GLY A 174 -9.21 30.75 3.54
N ARG A 175 -10.45 30.88 4.03
CA ARG A 175 -11.34 29.75 4.34
C ARG A 175 -11.72 28.95 3.09
N LYS A 176 -12.07 29.60 1.98
CA LYS A 176 -12.38 28.93 0.69
C LYS A 176 -11.18 28.15 0.14
N ILE A 177 -9.95 28.62 0.39
CA ILE A 177 -8.72 27.92 0.00
C ILE A 177 -8.49 26.68 0.88
N ARG A 178 -8.42 26.89 2.20
CA ARG A 178 -8.02 25.85 3.15
C ARG A 178 -9.12 24.83 3.44
N GLY A 179 -10.36 25.30 3.58
CA GLY A 179 -11.50 24.56 4.12
C GLY A 179 -11.67 24.72 5.64
N HIS A 180 -12.78 24.22 6.17
CA HIS A 180 -13.08 24.27 7.60
C HIS A 180 -12.52 23.06 8.35
N ALA A 181 -11.93 23.31 9.53
CA ALA A 181 -11.33 22.25 10.35
C ALA A 181 -12.36 21.21 10.82
N ASN A 182 -13.58 21.64 11.17
CA ASN A 182 -14.67 20.76 11.57
C ASN A 182 -15.22 19.87 10.43
N GLN A 183 -14.90 20.18 9.17
CA GLN A 183 -15.20 19.36 8.00
C GLN A 183 -13.98 18.58 7.48
N GLY A 184 -12.88 18.58 8.25
CA GLY A 184 -11.62 17.97 7.83
C GLY A 184 -11.04 18.60 6.57
N TYR A 185 -11.31 19.89 6.34
CA TYR A 185 -10.83 20.69 5.20
C TYR A 185 -11.34 20.24 3.82
N LYS A 186 -12.33 19.34 3.77
CA LYS A 186 -12.83 18.74 2.53
C LYS A 186 -13.61 19.70 1.62
N ASP A 187 -14.03 20.82 2.18
CA ASP A 187 -14.78 21.90 1.55
C ASP A 187 -13.88 23.00 0.96
N GLY A 188 -12.57 22.93 1.21
CA GLY A 188 -11.60 23.87 0.66
C GLY A 188 -11.13 23.50 -0.75
N ALA A 189 -10.67 24.51 -1.52
CA ALA A 189 -10.10 24.32 -2.84
C ALA A 189 -8.90 23.35 -2.85
N LEU A 190 -8.15 23.28 -1.75
CA LEU A 190 -7.00 22.37 -1.58
C LEU A 190 -7.39 20.89 -1.42
N GLN A 191 -8.67 20.56 -1.23
CA GLN A 191 -9.09 19.16 -1.07
C GLN A 191 -8.73 18.31 -2.29
N MET A 192 -8.84 18.85 -3.49
CA MET A 192 -8.44 18.12 -4.71
C MET A 192 -6.94 17.80 -4.70
N SER A 193 -6.10 18.73 -4.22
CA SER A 193 -4.66 18.48 -4.09
C SER A 193 -4.36 17.37 -3.07
N ARG A 194 -5.13 17.29 -1.98
CA ARG A 194 -5.02 16.19 -0.99
C ARG A 194 -5.46 14.84 -1.58
N ALA A 195 -6.53 14.84 -2.38
CA ALA A 195 -6.99 13.63 -3.08
C ALA A 195 -5.98 13.15 -4.13
N ASN A 196 -5.38 14.08 -4.88
CA ASN A 196 -4.30 13.79 -5.83
C ASN A 196 -3.08 13.22 -5.12
N ALA A 197 -2.61 13.86 -4.03
CA ALA A 197 -1.50 13.36 -3.22
C ALA A 197 -1.78 11.94 -2.68
N THR A 198 -3.00 11.69 -2.20
CA THR A 198 -3.42 10.36 -1.74
C THR A 198 -3.32 9.31 -2.85
N THR A 199 -3.77 9.66 -4.06
CA THR A 199 -3.74 8.77 -5.23
C THR A 199 -2.31 8.51 -5.70
N ILE A 200 -1.45 9.55 -5.73
CA ILE A 200 -0.03 9.43 -6.07
C ILE A 200 0.67 8.51 -5.09
N ALA A 201 0.52 8.73 -3.78
CA ALA A 201 1.17 7.91 -2.75
C ALA A 201 0.80 6.43 -2.84
N LYS A 202 -0.50 6.12 -2.96
CA LYS A 202 -0.97 4.73 -3.09
C LYS A 202 -0.43 4.08 -4.36
N THR A 203 -0.46 4.80 -5.48
CA THR A 203 0.02 4.29 -6.76
C THR A 203 1.54 4.10 -6.76
N ALA A 204 2.30 4.98 -6.10
CA ALA A 204 3.74 4.86 -5.96
C ALA A 204 4.14 3.62 -5.14
N VAL A 205 3.40 3.30 -4.08
CA VAL A 205 3.61 2.06 -3.31
C VAL A 205 3.30 0.83 -4.17
N SER A 206 2.16 0.79 -4.86
CA SER A 206 1.82 -0.33 -5.76
C SER A 206 2.84 -0.49 -6.90
N HIS A 207 3.36 0.62 -7.43
CA HIS A 207 4.44 0.62 -8.42
C HIS A 207 5.72 0.00 -7.86
N LEU A 208 6.15 0.42 -6.67
CA LEU A 208 7.32 -0.14 -5.99
C LEU A 208 7.21 -1.66 -5.87
N GLN A 209 6.08 -2.15 -5.37
CA GLN A 209 5.87 -3.59 -5.20
C GLN A 209 5.94 -4.36 -6.52
N ALA A 210 5.35 -3.80 -7.58
CA ALA A 210 5.41 -4.43 -8.89
C ALA A 210 6.84 -4.42 -9.46
N VAL A 211 7.62 -3.36 -9.23
CA VAL A 211 9.04 -3.31 -9.62
C VAL A 211 9.87 -4.31 -8.83
N ALA A 212 9.65 -4.44 -7.52
CA ALA A 212 10.33 -5.44 -6.69
C ALA A 212 10.07 -6.86 -7.19
N ARG A 213 8.80 -7.17 -7.49
CA ARG A 213 8.38 -8.46 -8.04
C ARG A 213 8.99 -8.73 -9.41
N ASP A 214 9.02 -7.71 -10.29
CA ASP A 214 9.65 -7.79 -11.61
C ASP A 214 11.16 -8.09 -11.52
N GLN A 215 11.87 -7.42 -10.60
CA GLN A 215 13.31 -7.63 -10.41
C GLN A 215 13.62 -9.00 -9.83
N PHE A 216 12.87 -9.43 -8.80
CA PHE A 216 13.01 -10.78 -8.27
C PHE A 216 12.75 -11.82 -9.35
N ALA A 217 11.72 -11.62 -10.17
CA ALA A 217 11.38 -12.56 -11.22
C ALA A 217 12.45 -12.64 -12.32
N GLU A 218 13.05 -11.52 -12.71
CA GLU A 218 14.15 -11.51 -13.68
C GLU A 218 15.41 -12.18 -13.12
N ALA A 219 15.75 -11.91 -11.85
CA ALA A 219 16.91 -12.49 -11.19
C ALA A 219 16.78 -14.02 -11.00
N ASN A 220 15.55 -14.55 -10.93
CA ASN A 220 15.25 -15.95 -10.65
C ASN A 220 14.47 -16.63 -11.80
N LYS A 221 14.66 -16.19 -13.05
CA LYS A 221 13.96 -16.73 -14.23
C LYS A 221 14.21 -18.22 -14.50
N ASP A 222 15.26 -18.79 -13.91
CA ASP A 222 15.60 -20.20 -14.07
C ASP A 222 14.62 -21.11 -13.32
N ILE A 223 13.96 -20.61 -12.27
CA ILE A 223 12.93 -21.37 -11.53
C ILE A 223 11.50 -20.93 -11.88
N LEU A 224 11.32 -19.74 -12.44
CA LEU A 224 10.00 -19.19 -12.75
C LEU A 224 9.57 -19.47 -14.18
N TYR A 225 8.33 -19.93 -14.34
CA TYR A 225 7.72 -20.18 -15.63
C TYR A 225 7.07 -18.92 -16.19
N CYS A 226 6.15 -18.32 -15.43
CA CYS A 226 5.34 -17.21 -15.93
C CYS A 226 4.80 -16.33 -14.80
N LYS A 227 4.23 -15.19 -15.17
CA LYS A 227 3.38 -14.36 -14.34
C LYS A 227 1.93 -14.76 -14.54
N ARG A 228 1.12 -14.76 -13.48
CA ARG A 228 -0.33 -14.93 -13.57
C ARG A 228 -1.01 -13.75 -12.92
N TRP A 229 -1.88 -13.09 -13.67
CA TRP A 229 -2.65 -11.95 -13.16
C TRP A 229 -3.66 -12.42 -12.12
N VAL A 230 -3.77 -11.66 -11.03
CA VAL A 230 -4.71 -11.91 -9.93
C VAL A 230 -5.44 -10.61 -9.62
N SER A 231 -6.68 -10.52 -10.09
CA SER A 231 -7.50 -9.34 -9.86
C SER A 231 -8.11 -9.34 -8.47
N THR A 232 -8.28 -8.15 -7.89
CA THR A 232 -9.14 -8.01 -6.73
C THR A 232 -10.55 -8.41 -7.12
N LEU A 233 -11.24 -9.22 -6.32
CA LEU A 233 -12.61 -9.66 -6.60
C LEU A 233 -13.60 -8.76 -5.87
N ASP A 234 -13.88 -7.58 -6.43
CA ASP A 234 -14.91 -6.68 -5.91
C ASP A 234 -15.56 -5.80 -6.98
N ASN A 235 -16.57 -5.02 -6.55
CA ASN A 235 -17.33 -4.13 -7.42
C ASN A 235 -16.59 -2.86 -7.88
N LYS A 236 -15.32 -2.68 -7.51
CA LYS A 236 -14.47 -1.54 -7.89
C LYS A 236 -13.30 -1.95 -8.77
N THR A 237 -13.25 -3.20 -9.19
CA THR A 237 -12.20 -3.70 -10.07
C THR A 237 -12.47 -3.23 -11.49
N SER A 238 -11.44 -2.69 -12.15
CA SER A 238 -11.58 -2.10 -13.47
C SER A 238 -11.78 -3.17 -14.55
N ASN A 239 -12.39 -2.80 -15.67
CA ASN A 239 -12.54 -3.70 -16.83
C ASN A 239 -11.19 -4.22 -17.33
N ASP A 240 -10.14 -3.38 -17.25
CA ASP A 240 -8.78 -3.76 -17.61
C ASP A 240 -8.23 -4.87 -16.71
N CYS A 241 -8.54 -4.84 -15.42
CA CYS A 241 -8.15 -5.89 -14.49
C CYS A 241 -9.03 -7.13 -14.66
N ILE A 242 -10.35 -6.96 -14.84
CA ILE A 242 -11.32 -8.07 -14.94
C ILE A 242 -10.96 -8.98 -16.12
N ILE A 243 -10.74 -8.43 -17.32
CA ILE A 243 -10.46 -9.25 -18.52
C ILE A 243 -9.14 -10.02 -18.42
N ARG A 244 -8.24 -9.60 -17.52
CA ARG A 244 -6.92 -10.20 -17.34
C ARG A 244 -6.90 -11.23 -16.22
N ASP A 245 -7.95 -11.33 -15.41
CA ASP A 245 -7.92 -12.20 -14.24
C ASP A 245 -7.62 -13.66 -14.62
N GLY A 246 -6.67 -14.26 -13.92
CA GLY A 246 -6.19 -15.62 -14.16
C GLY A 246 -5.34 -15.81 -15.42
N LEU A 247 -5.21 -14.81 -16.30
CA LEU A 247 -4.41 -14.91 -17.52
C LEU A 247 -2.91 -14.99 -17.21
N LYS A 248 -2.17 -15.72 -18.05
CA LYS A 248 -0.74 -16.00 -17.88
C LYS A 248 0.09 -15.25 -18.91
N TYR A 249 1.20 -14.69 -18.45
CA TYR A 249 2.14 -13.94 -19.26
C TYR A 249 3.55 -14.45 -19.01
N THR A 250 4.41 -14.44 -20.03
CA THR A 250 5.84 -14.68 -19.80
C THR A 250 6.40 -13.67 -18.81
N LEU A 251 7.58 -13.93 -18.22
CA LEU A 251 8.22 -12.97 -17.32
C LEU A 251 8.45 -11.60 -18.00
N SER A 252 8.63 -11.60 -19.32
CA SER A 252 8.73 -10.41 -20.18
C SER A 252 7.37 -9.79 -20.59
N GLY A 253 6.24 -10.29 -20.09
CA GLY A 253 4.90 -9.74 -20.35
C GLY A 253 4.24 -10.18 -21.66
N LYS A 254 4.69 -11.25 -22.32
CA LYS A 254 4.03 -11.76 -23.53
C LYS A 254 2.86 -12.69 -23.17
N PRO A 255 1.68 -12.57 -23.81
CA PRO A 255 0.54 -13.46 -23.57
C PRO A 255 0.85 -14.95 -23.77
N ILE A 256 0.37 -15.83 -22.88
CA ILE A 256 0.52 -17.29 -23.00
C ILE A 256 -0.88 -17.90 -23.19
N GLY A 257 -1.15 -18.45 -24.39
CA GLY A 257 -2.43 -19.09 -24.69
C GLY A 257 -3.61 -18.12 -24.91
N HIS A 258 -3.36 -16.82 -25.02
CA HIS A 258 -4.38 -15.80 -25.33
C HIS A 258 -3.77 -14.60 -26.07
N LYS A 259 -4.61 -13.61 -26.43
CA LYS A 259 -4.19 -12.40 -27.17
C LYS A 259 -4.27 -11.10 -26.36
N VAL A 260 -4.82 -11.14 -25.14
CA VAL A 260 -4.94 -9.96 -24.26
C VAL A 260 -3.54 -9.47 -23.85
N PRO A 261 -3.17 -8.19 -24.09
CA PRO A 261 -1.83 -7.67 -23.77
C PRO A 261 -1.64 -7.39 -22.27
N TYR A 262 -0.41 -7.56 -21.78
CA TYR A 262 -0.04 -7.32 -20.38
C TYR A 262 -0.11 -5.84 -19.97
N LEU A 263 0.10 -4.93 -20.93
CA LEU A 263 0.23 -3.48 -20.70
C LEU A 263 1.32 -3.19 -19.66
N GLN A 264 1.04 -2.31 -18.68
CA GLN A 264 1.98 -2.02 -17.59
C GLN A 264 1.97 -3.08 -16.49
N GLY A 265 1.02 -4.03 -16.49
CA GLY A 265 0.87 -5.02 -15.43
C GLY A 265 0.01 -4.57 -14.25
N PRO A 266 -0.40 -5.51 -13.38
CA PRO A 266 -1.25 -5.21 -12.24
C PRO A 266 -0.49 -4.39 -11.18
N GLY A 267 -1.21 -3.54 -10.45
CA GLY A 267 -0.64 -2.55 -9.53
C GLY A 267 -0.08 -1.29 -10.24
N LYS A 268 0.21 -1.37 -11.55
CA LYS A 268 0.75 -0.26 -12.36
C LYS A 268 -0.18 0.21 -13.47
N ILE A 269 -1.10 -0.62 -13.95
CA ILE A 269 -1.94 -0.36 -15.13
C ILE A 269 -2.82 0.90 -15.02
N HIS A 270 -3.31 1.22 -13.84
CA HIS A 270 -4.07 2.46 -13.58
C HIS A 270 -3.86 2.94 -12.14
N PHE A 271 -4.22 4.19 -11.87
CA PHE A 271 -4.23 4.73 -10.51
C PHE A 271 -5.03 3.85 -9.55
N ASN A 272 -4.53 3.73 -8.31
CA ASN A 272 -5.14 2.95 -7.24
C ASN A 272 -5.47 1.49 -7.64
N CYS A 273 -4.72 0.90 -8.58
CA CYS A 273 -4.89 -0.50 -8.94
C CYS A 273 -4.58 -1.40 -7.74
N ARG A 274 -5.55 -2.24 -7.35
CA ARG A 274 -5.42 -3.20 -6.24
C ARG A 274 -5.19 -4.63 -6.70
N SER A 275 -5.33 -4.90 -8.00
CA SER A 275 -4.92 -6.17 -8.60
C SER A 275 -3.41 -6.34 -8.48
N MET A 276 -2.98 -7.59 -8.40
CA MET A 276 -1.59 -8.03 -8.32
C MET A 276 -1.31 -9.14 -9.36
N GLU A 277 -0.10 -9.68 -9.38
CA GLU A 277 0.21 -10.91 -10.09
C GLU A 277 1.00 -11.85 -9.18
N THR A 278 0.77 -13.14 -9.38
CA THR A 278 1.57 -14.20 -8.78
C THR A 278 2.65 -14.67 -9.76
N LEU A 279 3.73 -15.23 -9.21
CA LEU A 279 4.81 -15.84 -9.96
C LEU A 279 4.60 -17.36 -9.95
N VAL A 280 4.49 -17.95 -11.14
CA VAL A 280 4.28 -19.38 -11.32
C VAL A 280 5.64 -20.05 -11.45
N VAL A 281 5.91 -21.03 -10.60
CA VAL A 281 7.12 -21.86 -10.64
C VAL A 281 7.01 -22.87 -11.78
N LYS A 282 8.15 -23.18 -12.40
CA LYS A 282 8.27 -24.28 -13.37
C LYS A 282 7.87 -25.62 -12.74
N SER A 283 7.46 -26.56 -13.57
CA SER A 283 7.18 -27.92 -13.13
C SER A 283 8.44 -28.63 -12.61
N TRP A 284 8.27 -29.67 -11.80
CA TRP A 284 9.39 -30.48 -11.29
C TRP A 284 10.27 -31.02 -12.41
N ARG A 285 9.65 -31.51 -13.49
CA ARG A 285 10.36 -31.99 -14.69
C ARG A 285 11.21 -30.90 -15.33
N GLU A 286 10.67 -29.69 -15.47
CA GLU A 286 11.43 -28.54 -15.99
C GLU A 286 12.56 -28.10 -15.06
N LEU A 287 12.48 -28.41 -13.77
CA LEU A 287 13.53 -28.17 -12.79
C LEU A 287 14.52 -29.35 -12.67
N GLY A 288 14.34 -30.44 -13.41
CA GLY A 288 15.24 -31.60 -13.41
C GLY A 288 14.89 -32.69 -12.39
N ILE A 289 13.68 -32.66 -11.82
CA ILE A 289 13.13 -33.68 -10.93
C ILE A 289 12.06 -34.48 -11.69
N ASP A 290 12.32 -35.75 -11.97
CA ASP A 290 11.40 -36.63 -12.71
C ASP A 290 10.35 -37.25 -11.78
N ILE A 291 9.35 -36.45 -11.41
CA ILE A 291 8.18 -36.87 -10.61
C ILE A 291 6.93 -36.21 -11.22
N ASP A 292 5.87 -36.99 -11.44
CA ASP A 292 4.60 -36.51 -12.02
C ASP A 292 3.81 -35.61 -11.04
N GLU A 293 3.83 -35.92 -9.75
CA GLU A 293 3.30 -35.15 -8.61
C GLU A 293 3.84 -35.80 -7.31
N MET A 294 4.25 -35.03 -6.30
CA MET A 294 4.57 -35.64 -4.99
C MET A 294 3.26 -36.08 -4.33
N GLY A 295 3.14 -37.38 -4.04
CA GLY A 295 2.13 -37.92 -3.12
C GLY A 295 2.28 -37.35 -1.71
N ASP A 296 1.17 -37.31 -0.98
CA ASP A 296 0.88 -36.50 0.19
C ASP A 296 2.08 -35.82 0.91
N GLY A 297 2.43 -34.62 0.44
CA GLY A 297 3.38 -33.69 1.04
C GLY A 297 2.89 -32.90 2.27
N THR A 298 3.86 -32.37 2.99
CA THR A 298 3.72 -31.52 4.18
C THR A 298 3.30 -30.09 3.80
N ARG A 299 2.61 -29.39 4.71
CA ARG A 299 2.25 -27.97 4.59
C ARG A 299 3.40 -27.10 5.11
N ALA A 300 3.86 -26.14 4.33
CA ALA A 300 4.82 -25.15 4.84
C ALA A 300 4.22 -24.31 5.96
N SER A 301 4.99 -24.09 7.01
CA SER A 301 4.68 -23.19 8.11
C SER A 301 5.93 -22.38 8.45
N MET A 302 5.73 -21.22 9.07
CA MET A 302 6.79 -20.28 9.45
C MET A 302 7.92 -20.90 10.30
N ASP A 303 7.70 -22.06 10.95
CA ASP A 303 8.71 -22.77 11.77
C ASP A 303 9.14 -24.13 11.18
N GLY A 304 8.90 -24.34 9.88
CA GLY A 304 9.18 -25.59 9.17
C GLY A 304 7.91 -26.36 8.78
N GLN A 305 8.09 -27.48 8.08
CA GLN A 305 7.00 -28.28 7.51
C GLN A 305 6.10 -28.88 8.60
N VAL A 306 4.77 -28.71 8.48
CA VAL A 306 3.77 -29.35 9.34
C VAL A 306 2.94 -30.38 8.55
N PRO A 307 2.45 -31.45 9.19
CA PRO A 307 1.53 -32.40 8.55
C PRO A 307 0.31 -31.70 7.96
N GLU A 308 -0.16 -32.13 6.77
CA GLU A 308 -1.24 -31.49 6.01
C GLU A 308 -2.55 -31.36 6.83
N ASN A 309 -2.83 -32.32 7.70
CA ASN A 309 -4.02 -32.36 8.55
C ASN A 309 -3.95 -31.44 9.78
N THR A 310 -2.88 -30.67 9.98
CA THR A 310 -2.75 -29.76 11.12
C THR A 310 -3.71 -28.57 10.97
N THR A 311 -4.69 -28.43 11.86
CA THR A 311 -5.62 -27.28 11.84
C THR A 311 -4.93 -25.97 12.26
N PHE A 312 -5.51 -24.82 11.94
CA PHE A 312 -4.96 -23.52 12.34
C PHE A 312 -4.86 -23.39 13.87
N ILE A 313 -5.84 -23.91 14.61
CA ILE A 313 -5.89 -23.86 16.07
C ILE A 313 -4.76 -24.71 16.68
N GLU A 314 -4.58 -25.95 16.19
CA GLU A 314 -3.50 -26.83 16.62
C GLU A 314 -2.12 -26.27 16.26
N TRP A 315 -2.02 -25.56 15.13
CA TRP A 315 -0.80 -24.89 14.73
C TRP A 315 -0.46 -23.71 15.64
N ILE A 316 -1.38 -22.75 15.81
CA ILE A 316 -1.11 -21.51 16.55
C ILE A 316 -0.82 -21.75 18.04
N GLN A 317 -1.43 -22.77 18.65
CA GLN A 317 -1.17 -23.16 20.05
C GLN A 317 0.27 -23.66 20.29
N ARG A 318 0.95 -24.14 19.25
CA ARG A 318 2.35 -24.63 19.32
C ARG A 318 3.38 -23.53 19.04
N GLN A 319 2.94 -22.34 18.67
CA GLN A 319 3.82 -21.22 18.32
C GLN A 319 4.36 -20.51 19.56
N SER A 320 5.39 -19.68 19.41
CA SER A 320 5.92 -18.86 20.51
C SER A 320 4.85 -17.89 21.06
N GLU A 321 4.97 -17.52 22.35
CA GLU A 321 4.05 -16.59 23.01
C GLU A 321 3.94 -15.26 22.26
N TRP A 322 5.06 -14.76 21.73
CA TRP A 322 5.08 -13.56 20.89
C TRP A 322 4.14 -13.69 19.69
N ARG A 323 4.17 -14.83 18.98
CA ARG A 323 3.35 -15.06 17.78
C ARG A 323 1.88 -15.27 18.14
N GLN A 324 1.60 -15.97 19.25
CA GLN A 324 0.24 -16.11 19.76
C GLN A 324 -0.38 -14.74 20.13
N LYS A 325 0.42 -13.84 20.73
CA LYS A 325 0.01 -12.46 21.04
C LYS A 325 -0.24 -11.62 19.79
N GLN A 326 0.52 -11.80 18.71
CA GLN A 326 0.27 -11.12 17.43
C GLN A 326 -1.07 -11.52 16.81
N VAL A 327 -1.44 -12.80 16.93
CA VAL A 327 -2.67 -13.34 16.33
C VAL A 327 -3.90 -13.00 17.17
N PHE A 328 -3.85 -13.22 18.49
CA PHE A 328 -5.01 -13.08 19.37
C PHE A 328 -5.08 -11.75 20.14
N GLY A 329 -3.98 -11.01 20.20
CA GLY A 329 -3.79 -9.88 21.11
C GLY A 329 -3.42 -10.34 22.53
N GLU A 330 -2.88 -9.41 23.32
CA GLU A 330 -2.37 -9.66 24.68
C GLU A 330 -3.42 -10.29 25.62
N THR A 331 -4.65 -9.77 25.62
CA THR A 331 -5.70 -10.22 26.55
C THR A 331 -6.13 -11.65 26.27
N ARG A 332 -6.39 -12.02 25.02
CA ARG A 332 -6.82 -13.38 24.67
C ARG A 332 -5.69 -14.40 24.80
N PHE A 333 -4.45 -13.97 24.58
CA PHE A 333 -3.29 -14.81 24.90
C PHE A 333 -3.26 -15.19 26.39
N ARG A 334 -3.48 -14.23 27.30
CA ARG A 334 -3.56 -14.54 28.74
C ARG A 334 -4.75 -15.40 29.10
N LEU A 335 -5.94 -15.12 28.53
CA LEU A 335 -7.11 -15.98 28.73
C LEU A 335 -6.85 -17.42 28.30
N MET A 336 -6.08 -17.63 27.25
CA MET A 336 -5.68 -18.97 26.81
C MET A 336 -4.62 -19.61 27.72
N LYS A 337 -3.63 -18.83 28.18
CA LYS A 337 -2.47 -19.36 28.92
C LYS A 337 -2.71 -19.54 30.41
N GLU A 338 -3.45 -18.61 31.01
CA GLU A 338 -3.68 -18.47 32.44
C GLU A 338 -5.15 -18.72 32.79
N GLY A 339 -6.09 -18.30 31.93
CA GLY A 339 -7.53 -18.48 32.13
C GLY A 339 -8.13 -19.76 31.55
N GLY A 340 -7.33 -20.65 30.96
CA GLY A 340 -7.76 -21.95 30.46
C GLY A 340 -8.67 -21.97 29.23
N MET A 341 -8.91 -20.83 28.56
CA MET A 341 -9.80 -20.77 27.39
C MET A 341 -9.19 -21.42 26.15
N HIS A 342 -10.00 -22.15 25.38
CA HIS A 342 -9.58 -22.71 24.10
C HIS A 342 -9.76 -21.68 22.97
N PRO A 343 -8.85 -21.55 21.98
CA PRO A 343 -8.94 -20.51 20.95
C PRO A 343 -10.20 -20.53 20.10
N SER A 344 -10.85 -21.69 19.96
CA SER A 344 -12.14 -21.79 19.27
C SER A 344 -13.25 -21.02 19.98
N GLN A 345 -13.15 -20.84 21.30
CA GLN A 345 -14.12 -20.09 22.10
C GLN A 345 -14.05 -18.58 21.85
N PHE A 346 -13.03 -18.08 21.15
CA PHE A 346 -12.94 -16.68 20.73
C PHE A 346 -13.85 -16.34 19.54
N TYR A 347 -14.56 -17.33 19.01
CA TYR A 347 -15.42 -17.20 17.84
C TYR A 347 -16.83 -17.69 18.17
N THR A 348 -17.82 -17.08 17.54
CA THR A 348 -19.20 -17.59 17.57
C THR A 348 -19.31 -18.88 16.74
N ASP A 349 -20.42 -19.61 16.87
CA ASP A 349 -20.72 -20.77 16.02
C ASP A 349 -20.81 -20.42 14.52
N LYS A 350 -20.89 -19.12 14.19
CA LYS A 350 -20.87 -18.58 12.82
C LYS A 350 -19.48 -18.13 12.37
N GLY A 351 -18.44 -18.31 13.20
CA GLY A 351 -17.06 -17.94 12.90
C GLY A 351 -16.74 -16.44 13.08
N GLU A 352 -17.61 -15.68 13.76
CA GLU A 352 -17.36 -14.26 14.03
C GLU A 352 -16.54 -14.09 15.31
N PHE A 353 -15.54 -13.20 15.28
CA PHE A 353 -14.68 -12.97 16.44
C PHE A 353 -15.44 -12.26 17.57
N ILE A 354 -15.54 -12.91 18.74
CA ILE A 354 -16.31 -12.41 19.89
C ILE A 354 -15.55 -11.26 20.55
N SER A 355 -16.23 -10.18 20.92
CA SER A 355 -15.63 -9.07 21.67
C SER A 355 -15.17 -9.49 23.08
N LEU A 356 -14.23 -8.77 23.67
CA LEU A 356 -13.74 -9.10 25.03
C LEU A 356 -14.84 -9.00 26.08
N ASP A 357 -15.71 -7.97 25.99
CA ASP A 357 -16.85 -7.82 26.90
C ASP A 357 -17.80 -9.01 26.81
N LYS A 358 -18.00 -9.54 25.60
CA LYS A 358 -18.87 -10.70 25.39
C LYS A 358 -18.20 -11.99 25.84
N LEU A 359 -16.88 -12.14 25.65
CA LEU A 359 -16.10 -13.26 26.20
C LEU A 359 -16.14 -13.28 27.73
N LYS A 360 -16.05 -12.11 28.39
CA LYS A 360 -16.15 -12.00 29.84
C LYS A 360 -17.54 -12.42 30.37
N GLN A 361 -18.61 -12.14 29.61
CA GLN A 361 -19.95 -12.63 29.94
C GLN A 361 -20.10 -14.14 29.75
N VAL A 362 -19.31 -14.75 28.85
CA VAL A 362 -19.33 -16.20 28.59
C VAL A 362 -18.56 -16.95 29.67
N ASP A 363 -17.40 -16.45 30.07
CA ASP A 363 -16.56 -17.07 31.08
C ASP A 363 -15.84 -16.00 31.93
N GLU A 364 -16.52 -15.53 32.97
CA GLU A 364 -15.98 -14.51 33.88
C GLU A 364 -14.82 -15.06 34.74
N GLN A 365 -14.84 -16.37 35.02
CA GLN A 365 -13.82 -17.02 35.84
C GLN A 365 -12.47 -17.05 35.12
N ALA A 366 -12.45 -17.37 33.82
CA ALA A 366 -11.25 -17.33 33.00
C ALA A 366 -10.58 -15.94 32.99
N PHE A 367 -11.36 -14.85 33.03
CA PHE A 367 -10.82 -13.50 33.13
C PHE A 367 -10.15 -13.24 34.47
N ARG A 368 -10.76 -13.68 35.57
CA ARG A 368 -10.19 -13.53 36.92
C ARG A 368 -8.91 -14.33 37.07
N GLU A 369 -8.87 -15.56 36.56
CA GLU A 369 -7.69 -16.42 36.58
C GLU A 369 -6.54 -15.87 35.71
N ALA A 370 -6.86 -15.18 34.62
CA ALA A 370 -5.91 -14.44 33.78
C ALA A 370 -5.54 -13.03 34.31
N GLY A 371 -5.94 -12.69 35.55
CA GLY A 371 -5.57 -11.44 36.22
C GLY A 371 -6.32 -10.19 35.75
N TYR A 372 -7.54 -10.35 35.22
CA TYR A 372 -8.43 -9.25 34.84
C TYR A 372 -9.64 -9.16 35.79
N GLU A 373 -9.93 -7.97 36.28
CA GLU A 373 -11.15 -7.67 37.08
C GLU A 373 -12.40 -7.67 36.22
#